data_AF-A0A2S4DUX6-F1
#
_entry.id   AF-A0A2S4DUX6-F1
#
_cell.length_a   1.000
_cell.length_b   1.000
_cell.length_c   1.000
_cell.angle_alpha   90.00
_cell.angle_beta   90.00
_cell.angle_gamma   90.00
#
_symmetry.space_group_name_H-M   'P 1'
#
loop_
_entity.id
_entity.type
_entity.pdbx_description
1 polymer ?
#
loop_
_entity_poly.entity_id
_entity_poly.type
_entity_poly.pdbx_seq_one_letter_code
_entity_poly.pdbx_strand_id
1 'polypeptide(L)'
;MRQLYAFVIFGLIFNTVFSLYYALGKRFSAGSDKRYKFFVAAFALAGFAISFMGFRQLVAVMYPIIGYLGLLMLVVLVVASYRKKGGIRKEKEIRNHLLGIVEKAYDSEQDLTSQDKEKAKQLREASIIDNDILHEDTHAHVRQEMGLGKKG
;
A
#
# COMPACT_ATOMS: atom_id res chain seq x y z
N MET A 1 23.53 -24.09 -33.71
CA MET A 1 23.83 -23.38 -32.44
C MET A 1 23.42 -21.90 -32.46
N ARG A 2 23.96 -21.05 -33.34
CA ARG A 2 23.68 -19.59 -33.34
C ARG A 2 22.19 -19.21 -33.47
N GLN A 3 21.44 -19.91 -34.33
CA GLN A 3 20.01 -19.67 -34.50
C GLN A 3 19.19 -20.07 -33.26
N LEU A 4 19.61 -21.11 -32.54
CA LEU A 4 18.94 -21.54 -31.30
C LEU A 4 19.03 -20.46 -30.23
N TYR A 5 20.19 -19.84 -30.05
CA TYR A 5 20.34 -18.72 -29.11
C TYR A 5 19.45 -17.53 -29.47
N ALA A 6 19.32 -17.21 -30.77
CA ALA A 6 18.42 -16.15 -31.22
C ALA A 6 16.96 -16.45 -30.84
N PHE A 7 16.48 -17.69 -31.08
CA PHE A 7 15.13 -18.09 -30.69
C PHE A 7 14.91 -18.09 -29.18
N VAL A 8 15.90 -18.52 -28.39
CA VAL A 8 15.80 -18.50 -26.92
C VAL A 8 15.74 -17.07 -26.39
N ILE A 9 16.63 -16.18 -26.85
CA ILE A 9 16.64 -14.77 -26.44
C ILE A 9 15.33 -14.08 -26.86
N PHE A 10 14.86 -14.34 -28.08
CA PHE A 10 13.58 -13.83 -28.54
C PHE A 10 12.43 -14.31 -27.64
N GLY A 11 12.37 -15.59 -27.30
CA GLY A 11 11.37 -16.15 -26.38
C GLY A 11 11.40 -15.50 -24.99
N LEU A 12 12.60 -15.24 -24.45
CA LEU A 12 12.77 -14.55 -23.15
C LEU A 12 12.28 -13.10 -23.18
N ILE A 13 12.55 -12.38 -24.27
CA ILE A 13 12.06 -11.01 -24.45
C ILE A 13 10.53 -11.01 -24.50
N PHE A 14 9.93 -11.90 -25.31
CA PHE A 14 8.47 -12.00 -25.41
C PHE A 14 7.82 -12.33 -24.07
N ASN A 15 8.39 -13.27 -23.31
CA ASN A 15 7.91 -13.63 -21.98
C ASN A 15 7.89 -12.42 -21.03
N THR A 16 8.95 -11.62 -21.06
CA THR A 16 9.07 -10.40 -20.22
C THR A 16 8.07 -9.33 -20.65
N VAL A 17 7.95 -9.07 -21.95
CA VAL A 17 7.08 -8.02 -22.50
C VAL A 17 5.61 -8.31 -22.22
N PHE A 18 5.12 -9.55 -22.43
CA PHE A 18 3.72 -9.89 -22.14
C PHE A 18 3.37 -9.70 -20.66
N SER A 19 4.26 -10.15 -19.76
CA SER A 19 4.09 -9.97 -18.32
C SER A 19 3.99 -8.49 -17.94
N LEU A 20 4.84 -7.65 -18.55
CA LEU A 20 4.87 -6.21 -18.30
C LEU A 20 3.62 -5.52 -18.87
N TYR A 21 3.19 -5.88 -20.07
CA TYR A 21 1.96 -5.35 -20.68
C TYR A 21 0.72 -5.67 -19.85
N TYR A 22 0.62 -6.89 -19.31
CA TYR A 22 -0.46 -7.27 -18.41
C TYR A 22 -0.42 -6.44 -17.12
N ALA A 23 0.75 -6.31 -16.48
CA ALA A 23 0.89 -5.53 -15.25
C ALA A 23 0.59 -4.03 -15.46
N LEU A 24 1.13 -3.43 -16.53
CA LEU A 24 0.86 -2.05 -16.91
C LEU A 24 -0.62 -1.87 -17.25
N GLY A 25 -1.17 -2.74 -18.08
CA GLY A 25 -2.57 -2.67 -18.46
C GLY A 25 -3.51 -2.82 -17.27
N LYS A 26 -3.22 -3.68 -16.29
CA LYS A 26 -3.99 -3.76 -15.03
C LYS A 26 -3.87 -2.47 -14.21
N ARG A 27 -2.67 -1.88 -14.14
CA ARG A 27 -2.43 -0.60 -13.44
C ARG A 27 -3.16 0.57 -14.08
N PHE A 28 -3.21 0.64 -15.41
CA PHE A 28 -3.86 1.73 -16.14
C PHE A 28 -5.35 1.49 -16.41
N SER A 29 -5.82 0.24 -16.41
CA SER A 29 -7.20 -0.11 -16.73
C SER A 29 -8.17 0.34 -15.64
N ALA A 30 -7.79 0.32 -14.35
CA ALA A 30 -8.61 0.79 -13.23
C ALA A 30 -10.12 0.39 -13.32
N GLY A 31 -10.43 -0.74 -13.96
CA GLY A 31 -11.81 -1.24 -14.17
C GLY A 31 -12.42 -1.02 -15.57
N SER A 32 -11.70 -0.50 -16.57
CA SER A 32 -12.24 -0.18 -17.90
C SER A 32 -11.58 -0.96 -19.05
N ASP A 33 -12.28 -1.98 -19.55
CA ASP A 33 -11.81 -2.85 -20.63
C ASP A 33 -11.54 -2.14 -21.97
N LYS A 34 -12.29 -1.07 -22.27
CA LYS A 34 -12.09 -0.27 -23.50
C LYS A 34 -10.77 0.49 -23.49
N ARG A 35 -10.38 1.05 -22.33
CA ARG A 35 -9.13 1.80 -22.18
C ARG A 35 -7.92 0.88 -22.24
N TYR A 36 -8.02 -0.31 -21.65
CA TYR A 36 -6.98 -1.33 -21.73
C TYR A 36 -6.56 -1.64 -23.18
N LYS A 37 -7.53 -1.97 -24.05
CA LYS A 37 -7.26 -2.32 -25.45
C LYS A 37 -6.63 -1.15 -26.23
N PHE A 38 -7.09 0.08 -25.97
CA PHE A 38 -6.52 1.27 -26.59
C PHE A 38 -5.07 1.50 -26.16
N PHE A 39 -4.76 1.42 -24.86
CA PHE A 39 -3.39 1.58 -24.37
C PHE A 39 -2.46 0.50 -24.90
N VAL A 40 -2.89 -0.77 -24.91
CA VAL A 40 -2.08 -1.87 -25.45
C VAL A 40 -1.76 -1.64 -26.92
N ALA A 41 -2.75 -1.25 -27.73
CA ALA A 41 -2.53 -0.93 -29.13
C ALA A 41 -1.60 0.29 -29.31
N ALA A 42 -1.77 1.33 -28.51
CA ALA A 42 -0.91 2.52 -28.55
C ALA A 42 0.54 2.20 -28.17
N PHE A 43 0.77 1.42 -27.12
CA PHE A 43 2.11 0.98 -26.72
C PHE A 43 2.75 0.06 -27.77
N ALA A 44 1.97 -0.80 -28.42
CA ALA A 44 2.48 -1.66 -29.49
C ALA A 44 2.94 -0.81 -30.70
N LEU A 45 2.12 0.17 -31.11
CA LEU A 45 2.48 1.10 -32.18
C LEU A 45 3.68 1.98 -31.80
N ALA A 46 3.75 2.46 -30.56
CA ALA A 46 4.89 3.23 -30.06
C ALA A 46 6.17 2.38 -30.06
N GLY A 47 6.11 1.14 -29.57
CA GLY A 47 7.23 0.20 -29.58
C GLY A 47 7.70 -0.12 -31.00
N PHE A 48 6.76 -0.27 -31.94
CA PHE A 48 7.06 -0.45 -33.36
C PHE A 48 7.77 0.77 -33.96
N ALA A 49 7.27 1.99 -33.68
CA ALA A 49 7.91 3.22 -34.12
C ALA A 49 9.33 3.38 -33.53
N ILE A 50 9.50 3.03 -32.25
CA ILE A 50 10.78 3.05 -31.55
C ILE A 50 11.75 2.00 -32.12
N SER A 51 11.26 0.88 -32.68
CA SER A 51 12.11 -0.14 -33.31
C SER A 51 12.87 0.37 -34.54
N PHE A 52 12.45 1.48 -35.16
CA PHE A 52 13.22 2.14 -36.23
C PHE A 52 14.41 2.95 -35.68
N MET A 53 14.36 3.33 -34.41
CA MET A 53 15.47 3.97 -33.70
C MET A 53 16.50 2.90 -33.35
N GLY A 54 17.61 2.86 -34.08
CA GLY A 54 18.62 1.79 -33.97
C GLY A 54 19.02 1.46 -32.52
N PHE A 55 19.28 0.17 -32.25
CA PHE A 55 19.45 -0.38 -30.89
C PHE A 55 20.39 0.43 -29.97
N ARG A 56 21.55 0.87 -30.49
CA ARG A 56 22.51 1.67 -29.72
C ARG A 56 21.91 2.98 -29.22
N GLN A 57 21.18 3.69 -30.06
CA GLN A 57 20.54 4.96 -29.72
C GLN A 57 19.42 4.74 -28.70
N LEU A 58 18.63 3.68 -28.90
CA LEU A 58 17.57 3.31 -27.98
C LEU A 58 18.12 3.08 -26.58
N VAL A 59 19.17 2.26 -26.47
CA VAL A 59 19.79 1.93 -25.19
C VAL A 59 20.44 3.15 -24.54
N ALA A 60 21.12 4.00 -25.31
CA ALA A 60 21.77 5.21 -24.83
C ALA A 60 20.76 6.21 -24.20
N VAL A 61 19.54 6.27 -24.73
CA VAL A 61 18.48 7.15 -24.21
C VAL A 61 17.67 6.47 -23.10
N MET A 62 17.35 5.18 -23.24
CA MET A 62 16.49 4.47 -22.29
C MET A 62 17.14 4.24 -20.94
N TYR A 63 18.44 3.91 -20.89
CA TYR A 63 19.11 3.63 -19.62
C TYR A 63 19.14 4.85 -18.67
N PRO A 64 19.49 6.07 -19.12
CA PRO A 64 19.36 7.25 -18.28
C PRO A 64 17.93 7.52 -17.81
N ILE A 65 16.94 7.41 -18.71
CA ILE A 65 15.53 7.68 -18.36
C ILE A 65 15.05 6.73 -17.26
N ILE A 66 15.29 5.42 -17.42
CA ILE A 66 14.91 4.42 -16.43
C ILE A 66 15.66 4.67 -15.12
N GLY A 67 16.94 5.05 -15.19
CA GLY A 67 17.75 5.40 -14.02
C GLY A 67 17.19 6.56 -13.22
N TYR A 68 16.82 7.66 -13.88
CA TYR A 68 16.23 8.82 -13.20
C TYR A 68 14.85 8.52 -12.62
N LEU A 69 14.00 7.75 -13.31
CA LEU A 69 12.72 7.30 -12.77
C LEU A 69 12.90 6.42 -11.53
N GLY A 70 13.89 5.51 -11.55
CA GLY A 70 14.24 4.68 -10.41
C GLY A 70 14.75 5.50 -9.22
N LEU A 71 15.64 6.46 -9.48
CA LEU A 71 16.14 7.37 -8.45
C LEU A 71 15.02 8.22 -7.85
N LEU A 72 14.12 8.74 -8.68
CA LEU A 72 12.95 9.50 -8.21
C LEU A 72 12.07 8.64 -7.31
N MET A 73 11.73 7.41 -7.74
CA MET A 73 10.95 6.48 -6.92
C MET A 73 11.64 6.16 -5.60
N LEU A 74 12.97 5.99 -5.60
CA LEU A 74 13.76 5.76 -4.39
C LEU A 74 13.67 6.97 -3.45
N VAL A 75 13.86 8.19 -3.95
CA VAL A 75 13.74 9.42 -3.16
C VAL A 75 12.34 9.55 -2.56
N VAL A 76 11.29 9.33 -3.36
CA VAL A 76 9.90 9.37 -2.89
C VAL A 76 9.68 8.35 -1.77
N LEU A 77 10.19 7.12 -1.93
CA LEU A 77 10.06 6.07 -0.92
C LEU A 77 10.80 6.44 0.38
N VAL A 78 12.00 7.00 0.26
CA VAL A 78 12.80 7.47 1.40
C VAL A 78 12.06 8.59 2.14
N VAL A 79 11.59 9.62 1.43
CA VAL A 79 10.82 10.73 2.01
C VAL A 79 9.51 10.24 2.65
N ALA A 80 8.76 9.36 1.97
CA ALA A 80 7.55 8.76 2.50
C ALA A 80 7.82 7.92 3.76
N SER A 81 8.92 7.17 3.77
CA SER A 81 9.36 6.39 4.93
C SER A 81 9.68 7.29 6.13
N TYR A 82 10.39 8.40 5.91
CA TYR A 82 10.64 9.39 6.97
C TYR A 82 9.37 10.07 7.46
N ARG A 83 8.44 10.46 6.57
CA ARG A 83 7.15 11.05 6.96
C ARG A 83 6.30 10.09 7.79
N LYS A 84 6.28 8.80 7.45
CA LYS A 84 5.50 7.77 8.16
C LYS A 84 6.00 7.55 9.60
N LYS A 85 7.30 7.72 9.86
CA LYS A 85 7.85 7.65 11.24
C LYS A 85 7.33 8.78 12.15
N GLY A 86 6.90 9.92 11.60
CA GLY A 86 6.27 11.00 12.37
C GLY A 86 4.85 10.66 12.86
N GLY A 87 4.08 9.90 12.09
CA GLY A 87 2.74 9.44 12.47
C GLY A 87 2.75 8.34 13.53
N ILE A 88 3.69 7.39 13.42
CA ILE A 88 3.78 6.23 14.33
C ILE A 88 4.16 6.65 15.77
N ARG A 89 4.92 7.74 15.95
CA ARG A 89 5.25 8.24 17.30
C ARG A 89 4.02 8.75 18.04
N LYS A 90 3.10 9.42 17.34
CA LYS A 90 1.85 9.93 17.93
C LYS A 90 0.92 8.78 18.32
N GLU A 91 0.84 7.74 17.50
CA GLU A 91 0.00 6.57 17.79
C GLU A 91 0.54 5.70 18.94
N LYS A 92 1.88 5.57 19.05
CA LYS A 92 2.51 4.91 20.21
C LYS A 92 2.24 5.63 21.53
N GLU A 93 2.27 6.96 21.52
CA GLU A 93 2.02 7.78 22.71
C GLU A 93 0.56 7.69 23.15
N ILE A 94 -0.39 7.72 22.20
CA ILE A 94 -1.82 7.52 22.45
C ILE A 94 -2.10 6.10 22.95
N ARG A 95 -1.51 5.06 22.34
CA ARG A 95 -1.69 3.66 22.77
C ARG A 95 -1.18 3.42 24.19
N ASN A 96 -0.03 3.99 24.56
CA ASN A 96 0.50 3.85 25.92
C ASN A 96 -0.35 4.60 26.96
N HIS A 97 -0.92 5.76 26.59
CA HIS A 97 -1.85 6.47 27.47
C HIS A 97 -3.19 5.74 27.62
N LEU A 98 -3.70 5.14 26.55
CA LEU A 98 -4.93 4.34 26.58
C LEU A 98 -4.74 3.05 27.39
N LEU A 99 -3.61 2.35 27.25
CA LEU A 99 -3.32 1.16 28.05
C LEU A 99 -3.18 1.50 29.54
N GLY A 100 -2.57 2.63 29.90
CA GLY A 100 -2.50 3.08 31.28
C GLY A 100 -3.88 3.46 31.88
N ILE A 101 -4.80 3.98 31.07
CA ILE A 101 -6.18 4.26 31.51
C ILE A 101 -6.98 2.96 31.66
N VAL A 102 -6.84 2.01 30.74
CA VAL A 102 -7.53 0.71 30.79
C VAL A 102 -7.02 -0.16 31.94
N GLU A 103 -5.71 -0.18 32.19
CA GLU A 103 -5.10 -0.88 33.32
C GLU A 103 -5.57 -0.30 34.66
N LYS A 104 -5.61 1.04 34.77
CA LYS A 104 -6.13 1.72 35.95
C LYS A 104 -7.63 1.52 36.16
N ALA A 105 -8.39 1.30 35.08
CA ALA A 105 -9.83 1.04 35.15
C ALA A 105 -10.16 -0.43 35.50
N TYR A 106 -9.22 -1.37 35.36
CA TYR A 106 -9.44 -2.79 35.64
C TYR A 106 -9.12 -3.17 37.10
N ASP A 107 -8.35 -2.35 37.81
CA ASP A 107 -7.82 -2.69 39.14
C ASP A 107 -8.46 -1.94 40.31
N SER A 108 -9.57 -1.22 40.08
CA SER A 108 -10.28 -0.56 41.16
C SER A 108 -11.78 -0.57 40.89
N GLU A 109 -12.43 -1.49 41.58
CA GLU A 109 -13.81 -1.39 42.03
C GLU A 109 -14.00 -0.05 42.77
N GLN A 110 -14.14 1.06 42.03
CA GLN A 110 -14.39 2.39 42.60
C GLN A 110 -15.26 3.24 41.66
N ASP A 111 -16.34 3.76 42.24
CA ASP A 111 -17.38 4.55 41.60
C ASP A 111 -16.84 5.76 40.81
N LEU A 112 -17.34 5.89 39.57
CA LEU A 112 -16.98 6.96 38.64
C LEU A 112 -17.30 8.34 39.23
N THR A 113 -16.27 9.15 39.44
CA THR A 113 -16.44 10.58 39.74
C THR A 113 -16.65 11.39 38.45
N SER A 114 -17.55 12.38 38.53
CA SER A 114 -18.06 13.19 37.41
C SER A 114 -17.02 13.96 36.58
N GLN A 115 -15.76 14.04 37.04
CA GLN A 115 -14.67 14.74 36.36
C GLN A 115 -14.05 13.94 35.20
N ASP A 116 -14.22 12.61 35.17
CA ASP A 116 -13.62 11.75 34.13
C ASP A 116 -14.43 11.71 32.82
N LYS A 117 -15.75 12.00 32.91
CA LYS A 117 -16.64 12.10 31.74
C LYS A 117 -16.29 13.27 30.82
N GLU A 118 -15.70 14.33 31.37
CA GLU A 118 -15.42 15.58 30.63
C GLU A 118 -14.10 15.48 29.86
N LYS A 119 -13.09 14.81 30.43
CA LYS A 119 -11.84 14.48 29.71
C LYS A 119 -12.08 13.48 28.58
N ALA A 120 -12.97 12.50 28.77
CA ALA A 120 -13.36 11.56 27.72
C ALA A 120 -14.00 12.26 26.50
N LYS A 121 -14.72 13.36 26.72
CA LYS A 121 -15.36 14.14 25.65
C LYS A 121 -14.34 14.96 24.84
N GLN A 122 -13.37 15.57 25.51
CA GLN A 122 -12.31 16.35 24.85
C GLN A 122 -11.35 15.46 24.03
N LEU A 123 -11.02 14.27 24.55
CA LEU A 123 -10.20 13.29 23.85
C LEU A 123 -10.92 12.69 22.62
N ARG A 124 -12.25 12.62 22.66
CA ARG A 124 -13.10 12.15 21.55
C ARG A 124 -13.24 13.19 20.43
N GLU A 125 -13.29 14.48 20.75
CA GLU A 125 -13.32 15.58 19.76
C GLU A 125 -11.95 15.88 19.14
N ALA A 126 -10.85 15.58 19.84
CA ALA A 126 -9.49 15.78 19.32
C ALA A 126 -8.99 14.63 18.42
N SER A 127 -9.79 13.57 18.24
CA SER A 127 -9.42 12.39 17.45
C SER A 127 -9.81 12.55 15.98
N ILE A 128 -8.81 12.50 15.08
CA ILE A 128 -8.93 12.43 13.61
C ILE A 128 -9.31 11.00 13.13
N ILE A 129 -9.86 10.17 14.02
CA ILE A 129 -10.27 8.80 13.67
C ILE A 129 -11.77 8.79 13.42
N ASP A 130 -12.10 8.71 12.13
CA ASP A 130 -13.45 8.51 11.60
C ASP A 130 -14.15 7.37 12.36
N ASN A 131 -15.33 7.66 12.90
CA ASN A 131 -16.08 6.79 13.81
C ASN A 131 -16.77 5.62 13.08
N ASP A 132 -16.60 5.50 11.77
CA ASP A 132 -17.39 4.57 10.96
C ASP A 132 -16.76 3.19 10.77
N ILE A 133 -15.54 2.93 11.29
CA ILE A 133 -14.82 1.64 11.04
C ILE A 133 -14.41 0.91 12.33
N LEU A 134 -14.83 1.34 13.53
CA LEU A 134 -14.41 0.67 14.79
C LEU A 134 -15.53 -0.04 15.54
N HIS A 135 -16.78 0.10 15.09
CA HIS A 135 -17.93 -0.48 15.78
C HIS A 135 -18.20 -1.95 15.44
N GLU A 136 -17.59 -2.52 14.40
CA GLU A 136 -17.95 -3.87 13.93
C GLU A 136 -17.01 -4.98 14.43
N ASP A 137 -15.73 -4.69 14.71
CA ASP A 137 -14.74 -5.73 15.08
C ASP A 137 -14.56 -5.95 16.59
N THR A 138 -15.01 -5.01 17.43
CA THR A 138 -14.68 -5.03 18.86
C THR A 138 -15.48 -6.09 19.64
N HIS A 139 -16.66 -6.49 19.18
CA HIS A 139 -17.49 -7.49 19.87
C HIS A 139 -17.13 -8.95 19.54
N ALA A 140 -16.39 -9.20 18.46
CA ALA A 140 -15.96 -10.56 18.10
C ALA A 140 -14.73 -11.00 18.90
N HIS A 141 -13.79 -10.09 19.18
CA HIS A 141 -12.51 -10.44 19.81
C HIS A 141 -12.63 -10.68 21.32
N VAL A 142 -13.48 -9.93 22.03
CA VAL A 142 -13.62 -10.03 23.49
C VAL A 142 -14.28 -11.35 23.93
N ARG A 143 -15.06 -11.99 23.04
CA ARG A 143 -15.74 -13.25 23.36
C ARG A 143 -14.83 -14.47 23.28
N GLN A 144 -13.75 -14.39 22.50
CA GLN A 144 -12.84 -15.50 22.27
C GLN A 144 -11.72 -15.58 23.32
N GLU A 145 -11.30 -14.45 23.90
CA GLU A 145 -10.32 -14.43 25.00
C GLU A 145 -10.94 -14.73 26.38
N MET A 146 -12.24 -14.50 26.57
CA MET A 146 -12.92 -14.72 27.87
C MET A 146 -13.31 -16.18 28.15
N GLY A 147 -12.92 -17.15 27.31
CA GLY A 147 -12.97 -18.57 27.67
C GLY A 147 -14.35 -19.11 28.11
N LEU A 148 -15.46 -18.48 27.72
CA LEU A 148 -16.80 -19.00 28.00
C LEU A 148 -17.16 -20.07 26.97
N GLY A 149 -16.56 -21.24 27.17
CA GLY A 149 -17.04 -22.48 26.58
C GLY A 149 -18.50 -22.67 26.97
N LYS A 150 -19.36 -22.80 25.96
CA LYS A 150 -20.70 -23.36 26.15
C LYS A 150 -20.56 -24.74 26.79
N LYS A 151 -20.97 -24.86 28.05
CA LYS A 151 -21.58 -26.08 28.57
C LYS A 151 -23.09 -25.94 28.36
N GLY A 152 -23.68 -26.90 27.65
CA GLY A 152 -25.12 -27.00 27.37
C GLY A 152 -25.40 -26.96 25.88
#